data_AF-A0A1F9QXT7-F1
#
_entry.id   AF-A0A1F9QXT7-F1
#
_cell.length_a   1.000
_cell.length_b   1.000
_cell.length_c   1.000
_cell.angle_alpha   90.00
_cell.angle_beta   90.00
_cell.angle_gamma   90.00
#
_symmetry.space_group_name_H-M   'P 1'
#
loop_
_entity.id
_entity.type
_entity.pdbx_description
1 polymer ?
#
loop_
_entity_poly.entity_id
_entity_poly.type
_entity_poly.pdbx_seq_one_letter_code
_entity_poly.pdbx_strand_id
1 'polypeptide(L)'
;GAYSLGINTMLCLSGDHPKFGDHATAKSVYDLDSVQLVRMVQKMRDEGKFQGGADIDCPPKMFVGAASNPFAEPFDLRVSRLAKKIKAGADFVQTQCIFNLDKFEKFMEMVCDRGLNEKVYLLAGITPMKSAGMAKYMKNKVPGMDVPDEVIKRLEGVSKAEQPEEGIKIAVESIQRLKEVKGVHGFHIMAIEWEEKVPQIVEKAGLFPRPAVENL
;
A
#
# COMPACT_ATOMS: atom_id res chain seq x y z
N GLY A 1 -20.99 12.21 1.78
CA GLY A 1 -20.81 11.01 0.96
C GLY A 1 -20.36 9.87 1.83
N ALA A 2 -19.10 9.41 1.68
CA ALA A 2 -18.55 8.25 2.42
C ALA A 2 -18.76 8.32 3.94
N TYR A 3 -18.41 9.44 4.59
CA TYR A 3 -18.57 9.59 6.05
C TYR A 3 -20.02 9.43 6.53
N SER A 4 -20.97 9.96 5.76
CA SER A 4 -22.40 9.86 6.05
C SER A 4 -22.92 8.42 6.00
N LEU A 5 -22.19 7.51 5.34
CA LEU A 5 -22.48 6.08 5.27
C LEU A 5 -21.71 5.26 6.31
N GLY A 6 -21.08 5.91 7.30
CA GLY A 6 -20.30 5.25 8.34
C GLY A 6 -18.88 4.87 7.92
N ILE A 7 -18.44 5.24 6.71
CA ILE A 7 -17.04 5.03 6.28
C ILE A 7 -16.18 6.12 6.90
N ASN A 8 -15.30 5.73 7.81
CA ASN A 8 -14.43 6.64 8.55
C ASN A 8 -12.95 6.51 8.15
N THR A 9 -12.62 5.71 7.15
CA THR A 9 -11.25 5.51 6.66
C THR A 9 -11.22 5.68 5.15
N MET A 10 -10.25 6.43 4.63
CA MET A 10 -10.16 6.76 3.21
C MET A 10 -8.72 6.68 2.72
N LEU A 11 -8.47 5.94 1.63
CA LEU A 11 -7.19 5.96 0.94
C LEU A 11 -7.23 6.98 -0.22
N CYS A 12 -6.40 8.02 -0.13
CA CYS A 12 -6.34 9.09 -1.13
C CYS A 12 -5.34 8.74 -2.26
N LEU A 13 -5.86 8.57 -3.47
CA LEU A 13 -5.10 8.20 -4.67
C LEU A 13 -5.30 9.24 -5.78
N SER A 14 -4.29 9.40 -6.64
CA SER A 14 -4.45 10.16 -7.90
C SER A 14 -5.21 9.37 -8.96
N GLY A 15 -5.30 8.05 -8.80
CA GLY A 15 -5.80 7.14 -9.83
C GLY A 15 -4.79 6.87 -10.95
N ASP A 16 -5.10 5.86 -11.75
CA ASP A 16 -4.35 5.54 -12.96
C ASP A 16 -4.85 6.38 -14.14
N HIS A 17 -3.97 6.59 -15.12
CA HIS A 17 -4.33 7.34 -16.31
C HIS A 17 -5.42 6.56 -17.12
N PRO A 18 -6.51 7.19 -17.60
CA PRO A 18 -7.61 6.49 -18.29
C PRO A 18 -7.22 5.65 -19.49
N LYS A 19 -6.13 6.01 -20.17
CA LYS A 19 -5.51 5.21 -21.25
C LYS A 19 -5.21 3.75 -20.86
N PHE A 20 -5.04 3.46 -19.57
CA PHE A 20 -4.83 2.10 -19.05
C PHE A 20 -6.12 1.38 -18.66
N GLY A 21 -7.28 2.05 -18.74
CA GLY A 21 -8.60 1.49 -18.49
C GLY A 21 -9.37 1.14 -19.77
N ASP A 22 -10.62 0.74 -19.58
CA ASP A 22 -11.58 0.37 -20.63
C ASP A 22 -12.15 1.59 -21.40
N HIS A 23 -12.05 2.79 -20.82
CA HIS A 23 -12.49 4.05 -21.41
C HIS A 23 -11.29 4.98 -21.70
N ALA A 24 -10.38 4.54 -22.57
CA ALA A 24 -9.16 5.29 -22.90
C ALA A 24 -9.39 6.70 -23.49
N THR A 25 -10.59 6.97 -24.00
CA THR A 25 -11.01 8.28 -24.54
C THR A 25 -11.62 9.21 -23.50
N ALA A 26 -11.79 8.75 -22.25
CA ALA A 26 -12.33 9.57 -21.18
C ALA A 26 -11.41 10.76 -20.87
N LYS A 27 -12.02 11.92 -20.63
CA LYS A 27 -11.28 13.12 -20.23
C LYS A 27 -10.83 12.99 -18.78
N SER A 28 -9.53 13.12 -18.56
CA SER A 28 -8.99 13.14 -17.21
C SER A 28 -9.28 14.48 -16.54
N VAL A 29 -9.69 14.42 -15.26
CA VAL A 29 -9.87 15.58 -14.40
C VAL A 29 -8.69 15.59 -13.43
N TYR A 30 -7.76 16.53 -13.62
CA TYR A 30 -6.51 16.61 -12.87
C TYR A 30 -6.54 17.74 -11.83
N ASP A 31 -7.72 18.04 -11.30
CA ASP A 31 -7.91 19.16 -10.36
C ASP A 31 -7.18 18.94 -9.04
N LEU A 32 -7.00 17.67 -8.64
CA LEU A 32 -6.33 17.27 -7.41
C LEU A 32 -5.41 16.08 -7.64
N ASP A 33 -4.17 16.19 -7.16
CA ASP A 33 -3.32 15.03 -6.94
C ASP A 33 -3.56 14.39 -5.55
N SER A 34 -2.96 13.22 -5.32
CA SER A 34 -3.10 12.51 -4.04
C SER A 34 -2.64 13.31 -2.82
N VAL A 35 -1.65 14.22 -2.94
CA VAL A 35 -1.19 15.06 -1.83
C VAL A 35 -2.24 16.13 -1.52
N GLN A 36 -2.78 16.77 -2.56
CA GLN A 36 -3.84 17.76 -2.42
C GLN A 36 -5.13 17.14 -1.87
N LEU A 37 -5.46 15.90 -2.28
CA LEU A 37 -6.61 15.17 -1.75
C LEU A 37 -6.42 14.83 -0.26
N VAL A 38 -5.25 14.33 0.16
CA VAL A 38 -4.94 14.12 1.59
C VAL A 38 -5.13 15.42 2.37
N ARG A 39 -4.56 16.53 1.88
CA ARG A 39 -4.67 17.83 2.54
C ARG A 39 -6.11 18.31 2.64
N MET A 40 -6.91 18.10 1.60
CA MET A 40 -8.33 18.47 1.61
C MET A 40 -9.10 17.69 2.67
N VAL A 41 -8.98 16.36 2.69
CA VAL A 41 -9.70 15.51 3.66
C VAL A 41 -9.25 15.82 5.09
N GLN A 42 -7.95 16.05 5.31
CA GLN A 42 -7.43 16.47 6.60
C GLN A 42 -8.01 17.82 7.05
N LYS A 43 -8.11 18.82 6.16
CA LYS A 43 -8.73 20.10 6.50
C LYS A 43 -10.23 19.98 6.80
N MET A 44 -10.95 19.14 6.04
CA MET A 44 -12.35 18.87 6.33
C MET A 44 -12.52 18.28 7.74
N ARG A 45 -11.62 17.36 8.12
CA ARG A 45 -11.61 16.72 9.44
C ARG A 45 -11.23 17.66 10.58
N ASP A 46 -10.12 18.38 10.44
CA ASP A 46 -9.48 19.11 11.54
C ASP A 46 -9.92 20.57 11.63
N GLU A 47 -10.20 21.21 10.49
CA GLU A 47 -10.63 22.62 10.42
C GLU A 47 -12.15 22.74 10.25
N GLY A 48 -12.87 21.64 9.96
CA GLY A 48 -14.31 21.65 9.75
C GLY A 48 -14.75 22.46 8.53
N LYS A 49 -13.90 22.54 7.49
CA LYS A 49 -14.12 23.38 6.32
C LYS A 49 -14.07 22.62 5.01
N PHE A 50 -14.99 22.95 4.11
CA PHE A 50 -14.89 22.55 2.70
C PHE A 50 -13.70 23.24 2.04
N GLN A 51 -13.27 22.71 0.89
CA GLN A 51 -12.18 23.32 0.09
C GLN A 51 -12.45 24.80 -0.26
N GLY A 52 -13.73 25.16 -0.47
CA GLY A 52 -14.17 26.53 -0.74
C GLY A 52 -14.22 27.45 0.48
N GLY A 53 -13.90 26.96 1.69
CA GLY A 53 -13.82 27.74 2.93
C GLY A 53 -15.10 27.78 3.78
N ALA A 54 -16.23 27.32 3.24
CA ALA A 54 -17.48 27.17 3.98
C ALA A 54 -17.36 26.13 5.11
N ASP A 55 -18.09 26.36 6.20
CA ASP A 55 -18.10 25.46 7.35
C ASP A 55 -18.88 24.17 7.05
N ILE A 56 -18.51 23.11 7.75
CA ILE A 56 -19.15 21.80 7.71
C ILE A 56 -19.85 21.60 9.05
N ASP A 57 -21.18 21.51 9.06
CA ASP A 57 -21.97 21.33 10.30
C ASP A 57 -21.56 20.08 11.10
N CYS A 58 -21.22 19.00 10.40
CA CYS A 58 -20.71 17.75 10.98
C CYS A 58 -19.40 17.34 10.29
N PRO A 59 -18.25 17.86 10.75
CA PRO A 59 -16.95 17.54 10.17
C PRO A 59 -16.66 16.03 10.19
N PRO A 60 -16.14 15.46 9.10
CA PRO A 60 -15.87 14.03 9.04
C PRO A 60 -14.65 13.64 9.87
N LYS A 61 -14.77 12.67 10.76
CA LYS A 61 -13.65 12.09 11.52
C LYS A 61 -12.95 11.00 10.71
N MET A 62 -12.29 11.41 9.63
CA MET A 62 -11.62 10.50 8.69
C MET A 62 -10.23 10.08 9.17
N PHE A 63 -9.92 8.79 9.09
CA PHE A 63 -8.57 8.25 9.10
C PHE A 63 -8.03 8.25 7.66
N VAL A 64 -7.07 9.13 7.41
CA VAL A 64 -6.64 9.54 6.07
C VAL A 64 -5.42 8.73 5.63
N GLY A 65 -5.57 8.03 4.52
CA GLY A 65 -4.59 7.13 3.96
C GLY A 65 -3.88 7.70 2.74
N ALA A 66 -2.62 7.30 2.57
CA ALA A 66 -1.83 7.60 1.39
C ALA A 66 -1.21 6.33 0.78
N ALA A 67 -1.10 6.25 -0.54
CA ALA A 67 -0.27 5.22 -1.17
C ALA A 67 1.20 5.64 -1.31
N SER A 68 2.12 4.69 -1.19
CA SER A 68 3.56 4.88 -1.46
C SER A 68 4.11 3.78 -2.37
N ASN A 69 4.82 4.13 -3.44
CA ASN A 69 5.62 3.17 -4.20
C ASN A 69 7.09 3.30 -3.76
N PRO A 70 7.67 2.30 -3.07
CA PRO A 70 9.05 2.37 -2.58
C PRO A 70 10.09 2.09 -3.68
N PHE A 71 9.70 1.62 -4.87
CA PHE A 71 10.63 1.12 -5.88
C PHE A 71 10.76 1.99 -7.14
N ALA A 72 9.81 2.89 -7.38
CA ALA A 72 9.84 3.72 -8.57
C ALA A 72 11.03 4.69 -8.60
N GLU A 73 11.64 4.86 -9.77
CA GLU A 73 12.77 5.76 -9.93
C GLU A 73 12.36 7.26 -9.96
N PRO A 74 13.24 8.18 -9.55
CA PRO A 74 14.48 7.95 -8.78
C PRO A 74 14.16 7.45 -7.37
N PHE A 75 14.88 6.42 -6.92
CA PHE A 75 14.70 5.79 -5.60
C PHE A 75 14.86 6.78 -4.44
N ASP A 76 15.88 7.64 -4.47
CA ASP A 76 16.17 8.60 -3.39
C ASP A 76 15.03 9.61 -3.15
N LEU A 77 14.20 9.85 -4.17
CA LEU A 77 13.05 10.75 -4.07
C LEU A 77 11.82 10.08 -3.45
N ARG A 78 11.80 8.76 -3.25
CA ARG A 78 10.61 8.04 -2.74
C ARG A 78 10.24 8.50 -1.35
N VAL A 79 11.21 8.57 -0.44
CA VAL A 79 10.96 9.01 0.93
C VAL A 79 10.58 10.49 0.97
N SER A 80 11.12 11.32 0.09
CA SER A 80 10.70 12.72 -0.03
C SER A 80 9.28 12.89 -0.53
N ARG A 81 8.81 12.03 -1.44
CA ARG A 81 7.39 12.01 -1.88
C ARG A 81 6.48 11.55 -0.74
N LEU A 82 6.88 10.50 -0.01
CA LEU A 82 6.15 10.05 1.17
C LEU A 82 6.06 11.16 2.22
N ALA A 83 7.17 11.84 2.53
CA ALA A 83 7.19 12.94 3.48
C ALA A 83 6.21 14.07 3.13
N LYS A 84 6.00 14.36 1.83
CA LYS A 84 4.99 15.34 1.40
C LYS A 84 3.57 14.90 1.75
N LYS A 85 3.25 13.60 1.58
CA LYS A 85 1.93 13.04 1.94
C LYS A 85 1.72 13.04 3.45
N ILE A 86 2.74 12.67 4.22
CA ILE A 86 2.69 12.73 5.69
C ILE A 86 2.49 14.17 6.15
N LYS A 87 3.26 15.13 5.61
CA LYS A 87 3.10 16.55 5.92
C LYS A 87 1.72 17.09 5.53
N ALA A 88 1.09 16.54 4.51
CA ALA A 88 -0.26 16.91 4.11
C ALA A 88 -1.34 16.43 5.09
N GLY A 89 -1.02 15.47 5.96
CA GLY A 89 -1.91 14.97 7.01
C GLY A 89 -2.39 13.53 6.81
N ALA A 90 -1.62 12.69 6.12
CA ALA A 90 -1.90 11.25 6.11
C ALA A 90 -1.65 10.67 7.51
N ASP A 91 -2.53 9.80 7.98
CA ASP A 91 -2.40 9.04 9.25
C ASP A 91 -1.86 7.63 9.01
N PHE A 92 -2.14 7.05 7.84
CA PHE A 92 -1.59 5.75 7.44
C PHE A 92 -1.12 5.73 5.99
N VAL A 93 -0.26 4.76 5.69
CA VAL A 93 0.36 4.57 4.39
C VAL A 93 0.20 3.13 3.98
N GLN A 94 -0.28 2.88 2.76
CA GLN A 94 -0.20 1.58 2.12
C GLN A 94 0.90 1.61 1.07
N THR A 95 1.85 0.69 1.16
CA THR A 95 2.84 0.55 0.10
C THR A 95 2.29 -0.26 -1.06
N GLN A 96 2.89 -0.05 -2.22
CA GLN A 96 2.72 -0.96 -3.34
C GLN A 96 3.35 -2.34 -3.03
N CYS A 97 3.04 -3.37 -3.83
CA CYS A 97 3.52 -4.75 -3.66
C CYS A 97 5.05 -4.82 -3.50
N ILE A 98 5.50 -5.44 -2.42
CA ILE A 98 6.91 -5.61 -2.08
C ILE A 98 7.38 -7.01 -2.50
N PHE A 99 8.26 -7.07 -3.49
CA PHE A 99 8.95 -8.30 -3.91
C PHE A 99 10.47 -8.22 -3.69
N ASN A 100 11.06 -7.04 -3.87
CA ASN A 100 12.44 -6.77 -3.51
C ASN A 100 12.53 -6.34 -2.03
N LEU A 101 12.73 -7.32 -1.13
CA LEU A 101 12.75 -7.10 0.32
C LEU A 101 13.93 -6.22 0.73
N ASP A 102 15.11 -6.46 0.18
CA ASP A 102 16.32 -5.70 0.48
C ASP A 102 16.17 -4.21 0.12
N LYS A 103 15.59 -3.91 -1.05
CA LYS A 103 15.34 -2.52 -1.47
C LYS A 103 14.26 -1.86 -0.62
N PHE A 104 13.27 -2.63 -0.15
CA PHE A 104 12.26 -2.12 0.77
C PHE A 104 12.84 -1.81 2.15
N GLU A 105 13.73 -2.65 2.68
CA GLU A 105 14.42 -2.39 3.95
C GLU A 105 15.23 -1.10 3.88
N LYS A 106 15.99 -0.88 2.80
CA LYS A 106 16.69 0.41 2.55
C LYS A 106 15.73 1.60 2.49
N PHE A 107 14.57 1.44 1.87
CA PHE A 107 13.54 2.48 1.87
C PHE A 107 13.05 2.77 3.29
N MET A 108 12.85 1.74 4.11
CA MET A 108 12.41 1.89 5.51
C MET A 108 13.49 2.50 6.41
N GLU A 109 14.77 2.20 6.20
CA GLU A 109 15.89 2.88 6.86
C GLU A 109 15.80 4.39 6.63
N MET A 110 15.69 4.82 5.37
CA MET A 110 15.56 6.24 5.01
C MET A 110 14.28 6.89 5.57
N VAL A 111 13.17 6.13 5.69
CA VAL A 111 11.94 6.59 6.35
C VAL A 111 12.17 6.81 7.85
N CYS A 112 12.87 5.88 8.51
CA CYS A 112 13.20 5.95 9.93
C CYS A 112 14.19 7.06 10.26
N ASP A 113 15.23 7.25 9.43
CA ASP A 113 16.23 8.32 9.59
C ASP A 113 15.60 9.71 9.59
N ARG A 114 14.44 9.86 8.95
CA ARG A 114 13.67 11.10 8.89
C ARG A 114 12.55 11.18 9.93
N GLY A 115 12.42 10.19 10.82
CA GLY A 115 11.37 10.09 11.82
C GLY A 115 9.96 10.05 11.23
N LEU A 116 9.81 9.55 10.01
CA LEU A 116 8.51 9.51 9.33
C LEU A 116 7.63 8.36 9.83
N ASN A 117 8.25 7.24 10.21
CA ASN A 117 7.60 6.08 10.82
C ASN A 117 6.89 6.41 12.14
N GLU A 118 7.29 7.48 12.83
CA GLU A 118 6.68 7.92 14.09
C GLU A 118 5.43 8.79 13.88
N LYS A 119 5.18 9.21 12.63
CA LYS A 119 4.10 10.14 12.27
C LYS A 119 2.92 9.46 11.60
N VAL A 120 3.11 8.24 11.09
CA VAL A 120 2.10 7.48 10.35
C VAL A 120 2.24 5.98 10.57
N TYR A 121 1.12 5.28 10.46
CA TYR A 121 1.10 3.82 10.42
C TYR A 121 1.38 3.33 8.99
N LEU A 122 2.48 2.60 8.80
CA LEU A 122 2.86 2.06 7.49
C LEU A 122 2.47 0.58 7.37
N LEU A 123 1.69 0.28 6.35
CA LEU A 123 1.26 -1.07 5.96
C LEU A 123 2.08 -1.54 4.75
N ALA A 124 2.88 -2.58 4.95
CA ALA A 124 3.68 -3.21 3.90
C ALA A 124 2.78 -4.04 2.97
N GLY A 125 2.82 -3.73 1.67
CA GLY A 125 2.03 -4.38 0.64
C GLY A 125 2.59 -5.76 0.25
N ILE A 126 1.78 -6.81 0.37
CA ILE A 126 2.14 -8.20 0.06
C ILE A 126 1.20 -8.76 -0.99
N THR A 127 1.74 -9.35 -2.05
CA THR A 127 0.96 -10.06 -3.07
C THR A 127 1.49 -11.48 -3.23
N PRO A 128 0.68 -12.51 -2.94
CA PRO A 128 1.09 -13.89 -3.21
C PRO A 128 1.13 -14.15 -4.73
N MET A 129 2.18 -14.81 -5.21
CA MET A 129 2.37 -15.11 -6.63
C MET A 129 1.78 -16.48 -6.98
N LYS A 130 0.71 -16.53 -7.77
CA LYS A 130 0.08 -17.80 -8.21
C LYS A 130 0.98 -18.67 -9.08
N SER A 131 1.91 -18.06 -9.82
CA SER A 131 2.75 -18.74 -10.79
C SER A 131 3.99 -17.93 -11.16
N ALA A 132 4.99 -18.61 -11.73
CA ALA A 132 6.13 -17.97 -12.36
C ALA A 132 5.71 -17.04 -13.52
N GLY A 133 4.63 -17.38 -14.23
CA GLY A 133 4.06 -16.54 -15.28
C GLY A 133 3.54 -15.19 -14.75
N MET A 134 2.81 -15.22 -13.63
CA MET A 134 2.38 -14.01 -12.93
C MET A 134 3.58 -13.16 -12.48
N ALA A 135 4.62 -13.79 -11.93
CA ALA A 135 5.82 -13.06 -11.49
C ALA A 135 6.56 -12.39 -12.66
N LYS A 136 6.70 -13.07 -13.80
CA LYS A 136 7.25 -12.49 -15.02
C LYS A 136 6.39 -11.35 -15.56
N TYR A 137 5.07 -11.46 -15.48
CA TYR A 137 4.16 -10.39 -15.90
C TYR A 137 4.34 -9.16 -15.00
N MET A 138 4.31 -9.34 -13.68
CA MET A 138 4.54 -8.26 -12.70
C MET A 138 5.87 -7.55 -12.96
N LYS A 139 6.94 -8.31 -13.20
CA LYS A 139 8.27 -7.76 -13.51
C LYS A 139 8.29 -6.90 -14.78
N ASN A 140 7.68 -7.39 -15.86
CA ASN A 140 7.91 -6.86 -17.20
C ASN A 140 6.81 -5.93 -17.72
N LYS A 141 5.61 -6.00 -17.14
CA LYS A 141 4.41 -5.34 -17.68
C LYS A 141 3.76 -4.36 -16.71
N VAL A 142 4.04 -4.45 -15.41
CA VAL A 142 3.44 -3.55 -14.41
C VAL A 142 4.42 -2.44 -14.05
N PRO A 143 4.11 -1.16 -14.39
CA PRO A 143 5.00 -0.05 -14.13
C PRO A 143 5.32 0.13 -12.64
N GLY A 144 6.60 0.32 -12.33
CA GLY A 144 7.06 0.61 -10.97
C GLY A 144 7.05 -0.61 -10.04
N MET A 145 6.92 -1.83 -10.56
CA MET A 145 7.24 -3.06 -9.82
C MET A 145 8.74 -3.34 -9.90
N ASP A 146 9.27 -3.90 -8.81
CA ASP A 146 10.63 -4.43 -8.75
C ASP A 146 10.56 -5.87 -8.26
N VAL A 147 10.62 -6.82 -9.19
CA VAL A 147 10.55 -8.27 -8.93
C VAL A 147 11.93 -8.89 -9.19
N PRO A 148 12.63 -9.34 -8.14
CA PRO A 148 13.91 -10.02 -8.28
C PRO A 148 13.81 -11.32 -9.10
N ASP A 149 14.86 -11.64 -9.87
CA ASP A 149 14.90 -12.88 -10.66
C ASP A 149 14.86 -14.15 -9.80
N GLU A 150 15.34 -14.07 -8.57
CA GLU A 150 15.30 -15.18 -7.61
C GLU A 150 13.87 -15.61 -7.27
N VAL A 151 12.92 -14.67 -7.19
CA VAL A 151 11.49 -14.97 -6.94
C VAL A 151 10.93 -15.78 -8.11
N ILE A 152 11.28 -15.39 -9.35
CA ILE A 152 10.86 -16.09 -10.56
C ILE A 152 11.50 -17.49 -10.60
N LYS A 153 12.81 -17.59 -10.40
CA LYS A 153 13.54 -18.86 -10.40
C LYS A 153 13.02 -19.83 -9.34
N ARG A 154 12.66 -19.32 -8.15
CA ARG A 154 12.10 -20.12 -7.07
C ARG A 154 10.76 -20.75 -7.46
N LEU A 155 9.88 -19.98 -8.13
CA LEU A 155 8.63 -20.50 -8.67
C LEU A 155 8.85 -21.47 -9.85
N GLU A 156 9.88 -21.25 -10.67
CA GLU A 156 10.22 -22.17 -11.77
C GLU A 156 10.87 -23.47 -11.29
N GLY A 157 11.45 -23.48 -10.09
CA GLY A 157 12.10 -24.63 -9.47
C GLY A 157 11.13 -25.70 -8.95
N VAL A 158 9.83 -25.41 -8.91
CA VAL A 158 8.78 -26.35 -8.51
C VAL A 158 7.85 -26.69 -9.68
N SER A 159 7.11 -27.80 -9.59
CA SER A 159 6.15 -28.13 -10.64
C SER A 159 5.04 -27.09 -10.74
N LYS A 160 4.39 -26.96 -11.91
CA LYS A 160 3.28 -26.01 -12.11
C LYS A 160 2.16 -26.17 -11.09
N ALA A 161 1.90 -27.39 -10.62
CA ALA A 161 0.88 -27.68 -9.62
C ALA A 161 1.26 -27.17 -8.22
N GLU A 162 2.56 -27.06 -7.92
CA GLU A 162 3.09 -26.63 -6.62
C GLU A 162 3.33 -25.12 -6.54
N GLN A 163 3.42 -24.41 -7.69
CA GLN A 163 3.67 -22.97 -7.73
C GLN A 163 2.74 -22.12 -6.86
N PRO A 164 1.42 -22.39 -6.78
CA PRO A 164 0.56 -21.62 -5.89
C PRO A 164 0.99 -21.73 -4.42
N GLU A 165 1.27 -22.93 -3.91
CA GLU A 165 1.69 -23.11 -2.52
C GLU A 165 3.08 -22.49 -2.27
N GLU A 166 4.00 -22.60 -3.24
CA GLU A 166 5.30 -21.93 -3.14
C GLU A 166 5.16 -20.40 -3.13
N GLY A 167 4.21 -19.84 -3.88
CA GLY A 167 3.86 -18.42 -3.86
C GLY A 167 3.30 -17.95 -2.51
N ILE A 168 2.47 -18.76 -1.88
CA ILE A 168 1.98 -18.53 -0.51
C ILE A 168 3.16 -18.56 0.47
N LYS A 169 4.06 -19.54 0.33
CA LYS A 169 5.25 -19.67 1.16
C LYS A 169 6.17 -18.45 1.04
N ILE A 170 6.43 -17.97 -0.18
CA ILE A 170 7.18 -16.72 -0.42
C ILE A 170 6.52 -15.52 0.28
N ALA A 171 5.20 -15.40 0.19
CA ALA A 171 4.47 -14.31 0.86
C ALA A 171 4.57 -14.38 2.39
N VAL A 172 4.43 -15.58 2.97
CA VAL A 172 4.57 -15.81 4.41
C VAL A 172 5.97 -15.47 4.90
N GLU A 173 7.02 -15.95 4.21
CA GLU A 173 8.41 -15.66 4.55
C GLU A 173 8.71 -14.15 4.42
N SER A 174 8.15 -13.50 3.41
CA SER A 174 8.25 -12.04 3.24
C SER A 174 7.61 -11.30 4.42
N ILE A 175 6.41 -11.69 4.84
CA ILE A 175 5.76 -11.12 6.02
C ILE A 175 6.62 -11.32 7.26
N GLN A 176 7.13 -12.54 7.49
CA GLN A 176 7.97 -12.85 8.66
C GLN A 176 9.23 -11.98 8.70
N ARG A 177 9.92 -11.80 7.57
CA ARG A 177 11.09 -10.92 7.48
C ARG A 177 10.72 -9.45 7.73
N LEU A 178 9.66 -8.97 7.10
CA LEU A 178 9.25 -7.58 7.20
C LEU A 178 8.61 -7.21 8.54
N LYS A 179 8.16 -8.19 9.35
CA LYS A 179 7.71 -7.95 10.73
C LYS A 179 8.82 -7.40 11.63
N GLU A 180 10.07 -7.78 11.35
CA GLU A 180 11.23 -7.34 12.11
C GLU A 180 11.73 -5.94 11.68
N VAL A 181 11.18 -5.38 10.60
CA VAL A 181 11.58 -4.08 10.07
C VAL A 181 10.93 -2.95 10.88
N LYS A 182 11.78 -2.13 11.52
CA LYS A 182 11.34 -0.96 12.27
C LYS A 182 10.45 -0.04 11.41
N GLY A 183 9.30 0.35 11.96
CA GLY A 183 8.35 1.25 11.30
C GLY A 183 7.34 0.56 10.36
N VAL A 184 7.42 -0.76 10.17
CA VAL A 184 6.31 -1.54 9.62
C VAL A 184 5.30 -1.81 10.73
N HIS A 185 4.07 -1.34 10.55
CA HIS A 185 3.00 -1.43 11.57
C HIS A 185 1.97 -2.52 11.24
N GLY A 186 1.98 -3.02 10.01
CA GLY A 186 1.07 -4.05 9.56
C GLY A 186 1.27 -4.38 8.08
N PHE A 187 0.36 -5.19 7.54
CA PHE A 187 0.45 -5.69 6.18
C PHE A 187 -0.85 -5.44 5.41
N HIS A 188 -0.71 -5.03 4.16
CA HIS A 188 -1.80 -4.94 3.19
C HIS A 188 -1.67 -6.11 2.21
N ILE A 189 -2.48 -7.15 2.39
CA ILE A 189 -2.42 -8.36 1.56
C ILE A 189 -3.34 -8.18 0.35
N MET A 190 -2.74 -8.08 -0.84
CA MET A 190 -3.42 -7.94 -2.12
C MET A 190 -3.41 -9.28 -2.86
N ALA A 191 -4.38 -10.14 -2.54
CA ALA A 191 -4.56 -11.46 -3.15
C ALA A 191 -5.54 -11.37 -4.34
N ILE A 192 -5.10 -10.75 -5.44
CA ILE A 192 -5.92 -10.45 -6.62
C ILE A 192 -6.57 -11.72 -7.20
N GLU A 193 -7.90 -11.79 -7.17
CA GLU A 193 -8.70 -12.95 -7.58
C GLU A 193 -8.27 -14.23 -6.84
N TRP A 194 -7.77 -14.09 -5.61
CA TRP A 194 -7.27 -15.16 -4.76
C TRP A 194 -7.54 -14.92 -3.27
N GLU A 195 -8.61 -14.18 -3.00
CA GLU A 195 -8.97 -13.69 -1.68
C GLU A 195 -9.20 -14.85 -0.70
N GLU A 196 -9.58 -16.03 -1.19
CA GLU A 196 -9.78 -17.23 -0.39
C GLU A 196 -8.49 -17.78 0.24
N LYS A 197 -7.32 -17.34 -0.23
CA LYS A 197 -6.01 -17.71 0.36
C LYS A 197 -5.54 -16.76 1.45
N VAL A 198 -6.19 -15.62 1.64
CA VAL A 198 -5.81 -14.67 2.69
C VAL A 198 -5.85 -15.30 4.09
N PRO A 199 -6.87 -16.09 4.50
CA PRO A 199 -6.86 -16.75 5.81
C PRO A 199 -5.63 -17.63 6.03
N GLN A 200 -5.29 -18.47 5.04
CA GLN A 200 -4.11 -19.34 5.08
C GLN A 200 -2.81 -18.53 5.25
N ILE A 201 -2.66 -17.42 4.53
CA ILE A 201 -1.47 -16.56 4.62
C ILE A 201 -1.37 -15.92 6.01
N VAL A 202 -2.46 -15.35 6.51
CA VAL A 202 -2.52 -14.64 7.80
C VAL A 202 -2.23 -15.60 8.96
N GLU A 203 -2.80 -16.81 8.93
CA GLU A 203 -2.53 -17.86 9.93
C GLU A 203 -1.06 -18.31 9.89
N LYS A 204 -0.55 -18.70 8.72
CA LYS A 204 0.85 -19.17 8.58
C LYS A 204 1.88 -18.08 8.92
N ALA A 205 1.55 -16.81 8.70
CA ALA A 205 2.41 -15.68 9.04
C ALA A 205 2.34 -15.26 10.52
N GLY A 206 1.47 -15.89 11.32
CA GLY A 206 1.27 -15.52 12.72
C GLY A 206 0.71 -14.11 12.87
N LEU A 207 -0.18 -13.71 11.96
CA LEU A 207 -0.97 -12.47 12.02
C LEU A 207 -2.39 -12.73 12.57
N PHE A 208 -2.77 -14.00 12.74
CA PHE A 208 -4.01 -14.44 13.39
C PHE A 208 -3.70 -15.01 14.79
N PRO A 209 -4.57 -14.78 15.80
CA PRO A 209 -5.76 -13.93 15.78
C PRO A 209 -5.41 -12.45 15.66
N ARG A 210 -6.39 -11.64 15.23
CA ARG A 210 -6.24 -10.18 15.24
C ARG A 210 -5.92 -9.72 16.67
N PRO A 211 -4.99 -8.76 16.87
CA PRO A 211 -4.77 -8.16 18.17
C PRO A 211 -6.07 -7.64 18.77
N ALA A 212 -6.29 -7.91 20.06
CA ALA A 212 -7.39 -7.29 20.79
C ALA A 212 -7.15 -5.78 20.83
N VAL A 213 -8.12 -5.01 20.35
CA VAL A 213 -8.11 -3.55 20.51
C VAL A 213 -8.85 -3.28 21.81
N GLU A 214 -8.09 -3.20 22.92
CA GLU A 214 -8.67 -2.81 24.20
C GLU A 214 -8.99 -1.31 24.15
N ASN A 215 -10.29 -0.99 24.11
CA ASN A 215 -10.90 0.35 24.21
C ASN A 215 -10.51 1.35 23.10
N LEU A 216 -11.45 1.60 22.18
CA LEU A 216 -11.53 2.82 21.35
C LEU A 216 -12.54 3.80 21.95
#